data_AF-A0A2T5FZ34-F1
#
_entry.id   AF-A0A2T5FZ34-F1
#
_cell.length_a   1.000
_cell.length_b   1.000
_cell.length_c   1.000
_cell.angle_alpha   90.00
_cell.angle_beta   90.00
_cell.angle_gamma   90.00
#
_symmetry.space_group_name_H-M   'P 1'
#
loop_
_entity.id
_entity.type
_entity.pdbx_description
1 polymer ?
#
loop_
_entity_poly.entity_id
_entity_poly.type
_entity_poly.pdbx_seq_one_letter_code
_entity_poly.pdbx_strand_id
1 'polypeptide(L)'
;MTLLTEQFFDSFASSVKEIEEAETLPPACYTSEEFFRFEKEAIFLREWLCVGREEWVENPGDFFTATHSGEPLVIARDRDGIVHAMSSVCQHRAMLVAEGSGNTRSFVCPYHHWTYDLDGGLVGAPAMNRTCNFDKAKYGLPKLRIEMWHGFVFVNFDPEALPLAPRLAALEDVVANYDFASLRGPRPGAPMPYAWNWKVMFENNNDGYHANRLHAGPLHDIVPSSLASFPELPADTAGYYRLNGSLHQDASFNPTLKAVFPVLPRLTDEERNRLLFVNLPPSLSMVIMSDMVLYLILDAQSAERHALTMGTLLHPDALSDPLYAHKMRMNEDAVREIVEQDLHVDLLVQQGLNSKFAPRGRYSWQEGAQRQFNLWLVERYWSEWGRRRGPSAPVTELKARTAS
;
A
#
# COMPACT_ATOMS: atom_id res chain seq x y z
N MET A 1 7.43 -29.81 -10.78
CA MET A 1 8.00 -28.94 -11.84
C MET A 1 7.75 -27.51 -11.40
N THR A 2 8.71 -26.61 -11.59
CA THR A 2 8.57 -25.19 -11.23
C THR A 2 7.59 -24.49 -12.18
N LEU A 3 6.81 -23.54 -11.66
CA LEU A 3 5.98 -22.63 -12.44
C LEU A 3 6.83 -21.58 -13.19
N LEU A 4 7.97 -21.19 -12.61
CA LEU A 4 8.80 -20.08 -13.07
C LEU A 4 9.63 -20.51 -14.29
N THR A 5 9.03 -20.38 -15.47
CA THR A 5 9.61 -20.74 -16.77
C THR A 5 9.55 -19.55 -17.72
N GLU A 6 10.41 -19.52 -18.74
CA GLU A 6 10.35 -18.47 -19.76
C GLU A 6 8.96 -18.35 -20.40
N GLN A 7 8.34 -19.48 -20.75
CA GLN A 7 6.97 -19.54 -21.26
C GLN A 7 5.94 -18.89 -20.31
N PHE A 8 6.10 -19.06 -18.99
CA PHE A 8 5.20 -18.45 -18.02
C PHE A 8 5.33 -16.92 -18.02
N PHE A 9 6.54 -16.37 -18.02
CA PHE A 9 6.76 -14.93 -18.08
C PHE A 9 6.40 -14.33 -19.45
N ASP A 10 6.65 -15.04 -20.55
CA ASP A 10 6.22 -14.66 -21.90
C ASP A 10 4.70 -14.51 -21.99
N SER A 11 3.95 -15.30 -21.21
CA SER A 11 2.49 -15.21 -21.17
C SER A 11 1.98 -13.86 -20.65
N PHE A 12 2.80 -13.09 -19.92
CA PHE A 12 2.42 -11.77 -19.42
C PHE A 12 2.31 -10.71 -20.53
N ALA A 13 2.89 -10.97 -21.71
CA ALA A 13 2.85 -10.03 -22.83
C ALA A 13 1.42 -9.68 -23.27
N SER A 14 0.44 -10.59 -23.10
CA SER A 14 -0.97 -10.28 -23.40
C SER A 14 -1.62 -9.35 -22.37
N SER A 15 -1.06 -9.21 -21.17
CA SER A 15 -1.61 -8.35 -20.11
C SER A 15 -1.21 -6.88 -20.20
N VAL A 16 -0.24 -6.56 -21.05
CA VAL A 16 0.29 -5.19 -21.25
C VAL A 16 -0.01 -4.63 -22.64
N LYS A 17 -0.76 -5.36 -23.47
CA LYS A 17 -1.31 -4.84 -24.74
C LYS A 17 -2.23 -3.65 -24.49
N GLU A 18 -2.60 -2.95 -25.55
CA GLU A 18 -3.66 -1.93 -25.48
C GLU A 18 -4.95 -2.50 -24.87
N ILE A 19 -5.74 -1.65 -24.21
CA ILE A 19 -6.83 -2.09 -23.32
C ILE A 19 -7.86 -2.95 -24.05
N GLU A 20 -8.12 -2.67 -25.32
CA GLU A 20 -9.05 -3.42 -26.17
C GLU A 20 -8.57 -4.84 -26.47
N GLU A 21 -7.28 -5.12 -26.24
CA GLU A 21 -6.62 -6.42 -26.45
C GLU A 21 -6.06 -7.07 -25.20
N ALA A 22 -5.95 -6.32 -24.11
CA ALA A 22 -5.33 -6.77 -22.87
C ALA A 22 -6.12 -7.91 -22.20
N GLU A 23 -5.38 -8.86 -21.64
CA GLU A 23 -5.91 -9.97 -20.85
C GLU A 23 -5.50 -9.86 -19.39
N THR A 24 -6.28 -10.48 -18.50
CA THR A 24 -5.89 -10.63 -17.09
C THR A 24 -4.55 -11.35 -16.95
N LEU A 25 -3.84 -11.13 -15.85
CA LEU A 25 -2.64 -11.92 -15.55
C LEU A 25 -3.02 -13.41 -15.43
N PRO A 26 -2.09 -14.33 -15.66
CA PRO A 26 -2.33 -15.75 -15.44
C PRO A 26 -2.82 -16.03 -14.01
N PRO A 27 -3.83 -16.90 -13.79
CA PRO A 27 -4.36 -17.19 -12.46
C PRO A 27 -3.31 -17.59 -11.42
N ALA A 28 -2.24 -18.25 -11.86
CA ALA A 28 -1.13 -18.63 -10.99
C ALA A 28 -0.42 -17.44 -10.33
N CYS A 29 -0.52 -16.21 -10.87
CA CYS A 29 0.00 -14.99 -10.25
C CYS A 29 -0.74 -14.62 -8.94
N TYR A 30 -1.94 -15.19 -8.73
CA TYR A 30 -2.82 -14.91 -7.60
C TYR A 30 -3.00 -16.10 -6.66
N THR A 31 -2.47 -17.27 -6.99
CA THR A 31 -2.71 -18.51 -6.23
C THR A 31 -1.44 -19.31 -5.96
N SER A 32 -0.37 -19.11 -6.75
CA SER A 32 0.87 -19.86 -6.58
C SER A 32 1.73 -19.28 -5.47
N GLU A 33 1.96 -20.06 -4.42
CA GLU A 33 2.93 -19.75 -3.37
C GLU A 33 4.37 -19.64 -3.91
N GLU A 34 4.72 -20.40 -4.96
CA GLU A 34 6.01 -20.27 -5.64
C GLU A 34 6.14 -18.89 -6.30
N PHE A 35 5.08 -18.43 -6.97
CA PHE A 35 5.06 -17.10 -7.57
C PHE A 35 5.07 -15.99 -6.51
N PHE A 36 4.34 -16.15 -5.41
CA PHE A 36 4.34 -15.17 -4.34
C PHE A 36 5.73 -14.95 -3.71
N ARG A 37 6.51 -16.03 -3.53
CA ARG A 37 7.91 -15.91 -3.10
C ARG A 37 8.79 -15.21 -4.14
N PHE A 38 8.52 -15.41 -5.42
CA PHE A 38 9.17 -14.65 -6.48
C PHE A 38 8.77 -13.17 -6.42
N GLU A 39 7.49 -12.88 -6.25
CA GLU A 39 6.88 -11.54 -6.16
C GLU A 39 7.44 -10.74 -4.97
N LYS A 40 7.70 -11.40 -3.83
CA LYS A 40 8.43 -10.79 -2.70
C LYS A 40 9.76 -10.17 -3.09
N GLU A 41 10.58 -10.90 -3.84
CA GLU A 41 11.90 -10.43 -4.29
C GLU A 41 11.80 -9.42 -5.43
N ALA A 42 10.76 -9.53 -6.27
CA ALA A 42 10.56 -8.65 -7.42
C ALA A 42 9.98 -7.28 -7.03
N ILE A 43 9.09 -7.26 -6.04
CA ILE A 43 8.26 -6.11 -5.68
C ILE A 43 8.51 -5.71 -4.24
N PHE A 44 8.07 -6.51 -3.27
CA PHE A 44 7.94 -6.02 -1.89
C PHE A 44 9.27 -5.65 -1.24
N LEU A 45 10.35 -6.34 -1.58
CA LEU A 45 11.68 -6.05 -1.05
C LEU A 45 12.46 -4.98 -1.84
N ARG A 46 11.88 -4.41 -2.91
CA ARG A 46 12.55 -3.47 -3.82
C ARG A 46 11.80 -2.17 -4.04
N GLU A 47 10.47 -2.19 -3.94
CA GLU A 47 9.63 -1.01 -4.12
C GLU A 47 9.35 -0.30 -2.80
N TRP A 48 8.92 0.95 -2.91
CA TRP A 48 8.52 1.75 -1.77
C TRP A 48 7.13 1.31 -1.27
N LEU A 49 7.03 1.08 0.03
CA LEU A 49 5.85 0.55 0.70
C LEU A 49 5.29 1.57 1.68
N CYS A 50 4.07 2.03 1.45
CA CYS A 50 3.33 2.83 2.42
C CYS A 50 3.04 1.96 3.66
N VAL A 51 3.43 2.42 4.84
CA VAL A 51 3.25 1.70 6.10
C VAL A 51 2.40 2.47 7.11
N GLY A 52 2.04 3.70 6.79
CA GLY A 52 1.22 4.52 7.67
C GLY A 52 1.25 5.99 7.31
N ARG A 53 0.94 6.80 8.31
CA ARG A 53 0.86 8.25 8.21
C ARG A 53 1.85 8.91 9.18
N GLU A 54 2.36 10.08 8.81
CA GLU A 54 3.32 10.82 9.61
C GLU A 54 2.70 11.30 10.92
N GLU A 55 1.42 11.69 10.93
CA GLU A 55 0.73 12.10 12.16
C GLU A 55 0.58 10.98 13.19
N TRP A 56 0.82 9.71 12.84
CA TRP A 56 0.85 8.62 13.80
C TRP A 56 2.11 8.62 14.67
N VAL A 57 3.12 9.42 14.29
CA VAL A 57 4.33 9.73 15.04
C VAL A 57 4.52 11.24 15.14
N GLU A 58 3.49 11.98 15.57
CA GLU A 58 3.54 13.45 15.61
C GLU A 58 4.61 13.97 16.58
N ASN A 59 4.74 13.38 17.77
CA ASN A 59 5.62 13.88 18.81
C ASN A 59 6.89 13.04 18.93
N PRO A 60 8.02 13.63 19.39
CA PRO A 60 9.20 12.86 19.77
C PRO A 60 8.88 11.71 20.74
N GLY A 61 9.40 10.53 20.42
CA GLY A 61 9.14 9.29 21.16
C GLY A 61 7.90 8.52 20.68
N ASP A 62 7.03 9.14 19.88
CA ASP A 62 5.90 8.42 19.29
C ASP A 62 6.41 7.36 18.31
N PHE A 63 5.80 6.18 18.37
CA PHE A 63 6.11 5.07 17.48
C PHE A 63 4.86 4.30 17.09
N PHE A 64 4.96 3.59 15.96
CA PHE A 64 4.06 2.50 15.64
C PHE A 64 4.83 1.34 14.99
N THR A 65 4.27 0.14 15.10
CA THR A 65 4.75 -1.05 14.43
C THR A 65 3.91 -1.33 13.20
N ALA A 66 4.56 -1.81 12.15
CA ALA A 66 3.92 -2.35 10.95
C ALA A 66 4.56 -3.70 10.64
N THR A 67 3.86 -4.53 9.88
CA THR A 67 4.44 -5.71 9.25
C THR A 67 4.21 -5.57 7.76
N HIS A 68 5.23 -5.80 6.96
CA HIS A 68 5.06 -5.88 5.52
C HIS A 68 5.78 -7.09 4.97
N SER A 69 5.05 -7.94 4.23
CA SER A 69 5.61 -9.14 3.59
C SER A 69 6.33 -10.10 4.56
N GLY A 70 5.88 -10.11 5.83
CA GLY A 70 6.43 -10.94 6.90
C GLY A 70 7.58 -10.29 7.69
N GLU A 71 8.04 -9.10 7.30
CA GLU A 71 9.09 -8.37 8.00
C GLU A 71 8.48 -7.40 9.02
N PRO A 72 8.80 -7.54 10.32
CA PRO A 72 8.25 -6.68 11.36
C PRO A 72 9.10 -5.40 11.50
N LEU A 73 8.42 -4.26 11.48
CA LEU A 73 8.98 -2.92 11.43
C LEU A 73 8.56 -2.11 12.65
N VAL A 74 9.38 -1.11 12.99
CA VAL A 74 9.03 -0.03 13.91
C VAL A 74 9.39 1.31 13.26
N ILE A 75 8.42 2.21 13.24
CA ILE A 75 8.54 3.59 12.78
C ILE A 75 8.47 4.47 14.02
N ALA A 76 9.45 5.35 14.21
CA ALA A 76 9.53 6.19 15.41
C ALA A 76 10.07 7.58 15.09
N ARG A 77 9.56 8.60 15.79
CA ARG A 77 10.16 9.94 15.79
C ARG A 77 11.17 10.05 16.92
N ASP A 78 12.42 10.38 16.61
CA ASP A 78 13.45 10.59 17.62
C ASP A 78 13.30 11.93 18.35
N ARG A 79 14.24 12.23 19.25
CA ARG A 79 14.24 13.46 20.06
C ARG A 79 14.59 14.72 19.27
N ASP A 80 15.26 14.56 18.14
CA ASP A 80 15.62 15.64 17.22
C ASP A 80 14.49 15.89 16.20
N GLY A 81 13.41 15.10 16.27
CA GLY A 81 12.23 15.23 15.42
C GLY A 81 12.31 14.45 14.11
N ILE A 82 13.36 13.64 13.91
CA ILE A 82 13.57 12.85 12.69
C ILE A 82 12.79 11.54 12.80
N VAL A 83 12.07 11.19 11.74
CA VAL A 83 11.36 9.90 11.66
C VAL A 83 12.29 8.83 11.10
N HIS A 84 12.37 7.70 11.80
CA HIS A 84 13.18 6.54 11.41
C HIS A 84 12.26 5.34 11.16
N ALA A 85 12.62 4.53 10.15
CA ALA A 85 12.07 3.19 9.96
C ALA A 85 13.17 2.15 10.22
N MET A 86 12.85 1.15 11.05
CA MET A 86 13.80 0.12 11.47
C MET A 86 13.14 -1.24 11.51
N SER A 87 13.93 -2.30 11.43
CA SER A 87 13.48 -3.63 11.85
C SER A 87 13.15 -3.61 13.34
N SER A 88 12.01 -4.17 13.74
CA SER A 88 11.65 -4.30 15.16
C SER A 88 12.31 -5.52 15.83
N VAL A 89 13.19 -6.24 15.12
CA VAL A 89 13.83 -7.46 15.57
C VAL A 89 15.11 -7.16 16.36
N CYS A 90 15.11 -7.51 17.64
CA CYS A 90 16.29 -7.38 18.50
C CYS A 90 17.47 -8.21 17.98
N GLN A 91 18.64 -7.58 17.84
CA GLN A 91 19.88 -8.20 17.36
C GLN A 91 20.45 -9.29 18.27
N HIS A 92 19.95 -9.43 19.51
CA HIS A 92 20.40 -10.49 20.42
C HIS A 92 19.81 -11.86 20.04
N ARG A 93 18.49 -12.01 20.16
CA ARG A 93 17.76 -13.28 19.97
C ARG A 93 16.39 -13.08 19.32
N ALA A 94 16.32 -12.13 18.39
CA ALA A 94 15.19 -11.88 17.49
C ALA A 94 13.83 -11.53 18.15
N MET A 95 13.81 -11.21 19.44
CA MET A 95 12.59 -10.73 20.11
C MET A 95 12.17 -9.39 19.50
N LEU A 96 10.87 -9.19 19.29
CA LEU A 96 10.34 -7.90 18.89
C LEU A 96 10.54 -6.87 20.01
N VAL A 97 11.03 -5.68 19.67
CA VAL A 97 11.35 -4.63 20.65
C VAL A 97 10.16 -3.70 20.95
N ALA A 98 9.13 -3.77 20.12
CA ALA A 98 7.92 -2.95 20.22
C ALA A 98 6.73 -3.71 19.64
N GLU A 99 5.53 -3.39 20.11
CA GLU A 99 4.24 -3.89 19.61
C GLU A 99 3.23 -2.74 19.59
N GLY A 100 2.39 -2.70 18.56
CA GLY A 100 1.31 -1.71 18.44
C GLY A 100 1.83 -0.29 18.23
N SER A 101 1.45 0.62 19.12
CA SER A 101 1.88 2.03 19.06
C SER A 101 1.93 2.64 20.44
N GLY A 102 2.73 3.69 20.61
CA GLY A 102 2.80 4.42 21.87
C GLY A 102 3.84 5.52 21.83
N ASN A 103 4.22 6.00 23.01
CA ASN A 103 5.30 6.96 23.20
C ASN A 103 6.34 6.35 24.14
N THR A 104 7.62 6.39 23.76
CA THR A 104 8.72 5.86 24.60
C THR A 104 9.98 6.70 24.48
N ARG A 105 10.88 6.56 25.46
CA ARG A 105 12.22 7.19 25.46
C ARG A 105 13.29 6.33 24.79
N SER A 106 13.04 5.03 24.67
CA SER A 106 13.95 4.00 24.14
C SER A 106 13.18 2.68 23.96
N PHE A 107 13.60 1.83 23.04
CA PHE A 107 13.06 0.47 22.90
C PHE A 107 13.83 -0.51 23.80
N VAL A 108 13.19 -0.97 24.88
CA VAL A 108 13.76 -1.97 25.79
C VAL A 108 13.24 -3.34 25.40
N CYS A 109 14.12 -4.18 24.86
CA CYS A 109 13.76 -5.55 24.48
C CYS A 109 13.27 -6.32 25.72
N PRO A 110 12.04 -6.86 25.72
CA PRO A 110 11.43 -7.48 26.91
C PRO A 110 12.11 -8.80 27.31
N TYR A 111 12.96 -9.38 26.45
CA TYR A 111 13.58 -10.66 26.72
C TYR A 111 14.80 -10.54 27.66
N HIS A 112 15.74 -9.64 27.34
CA HIS A 112 17.00 -9.50 28.10
C HIS A 112 17.42 -8.03 28.31
N HIS A 113 16.51 -7.09 28.09
CA HIS A 113 16.71 -5.66 28.27
C HIS A 113 17.89 -5.06 27.47
N TRP A 114 18.17 -5.61 26.29
CA TRP A 114 18.91 -4.83 25.29
C TRP A 114 18.08 -3.60 24.96
N THR A 115 18.69 -2.43 25.09
CA THR A 115 18.02 -1.13 25.01
C THR A 115 18.55 -0.39 23.80
N TYR A 116 17.65 -0.04 22.90
CA TYR A 116 17.93 0.72 21.68
C TYR A 116 17.37 2.14 21.83
N ASP A 117 18.10 3.13 21.32
CA ASP A 117 17.55 4.48 21.19
C ASP A 117 16.45 4.52 20.11
N LEU A 118 15.77 5.66 19.98
CA LEU A 118 14.68 5.84 19.00
C LEU A 118 15.14 5.82 17.54
N ASP A 119 16.44 6.03 17.31
CA ASP A 119 17.08 5.87 16.01
C ASP A 119 17.61 4.44 15.77
N GLY A 120 17.42 3.53 16.73
CA GLY A 120 17.83 2.13 16.65
C GLY A 120 19.23 1.82 17.15
N GLY A 121 20.04 2.81 17.55
CA GLY A 121 21.37 2.58 18.11
C GLY A 121 21.30 1.78 19.42
N LEU A 122 22.11 0.72 19.57
CA LEU A 122 22.16 -0.06 20.81
C LEU A 122 22.90 0.72 21.91
N VAL A 123 22.16 1.19 22.92
CA VAL A 123 22.72 1.98 24.03
C VAL A 123 22.97 1.15 25.29
N GLY A 124 22.18 0.10 25.51
CA GLY A 124 22.27 -0.77 26.68
C GLY A 124 22.29 -2.26 26.32
N ALA A 125 23.22 -3.02 26.89
CA ALA A 125 23.29 -4.48 26.72
C ALA A 125 23.78 -5.11 28.03
N PRO A 126 22.87 -5.47 28.95
CA PRO A 126 23.24 -5.97 30.28
C PRO A 126 24.17 -7.19 30.20
N ALA A 127 25.14 -7.26 31.12
CA ALA A 127 26.11 -8.35 31.28
C ALA A 127 27.03 -8.66 30.07
N MET A 128 26.98 -7.88 29.00
CA MET A 128 27.86 -8.06 27.82
C MET A 128 29.30 -7.59 28.04
N ASN A 129 29.61 -6.98 29.19
CA ASN A 129 30.94 -6.45 29.52
C ASN A 129 32.03 -7.52 29.67
N ARG A 130 31.66 -8.81 29.78
CA ARG A 130 32.59 -9.94 29.79
C ARG A 130 32.62 -10.71 28.47
N THR A 131 31.80 -10.31 27.49
CA THR A 131 31.77 -10.93 26.16
C THR A 131 32.91 -10.35 25.33
N CYS A 132 33.82 -11.22 24.86
CA CYS A 132 34.96 -10.80 24.06
C CYS A 132 34.51 -10.09 22.77
N ASN A 133 35.19 -9.00 22.40
CA ASN A 133 34.99 -8.27 21.16
C ASN A 133 33.55 -7.75 20.92
N PHE A 134 32.78 -7.52 21.98
CA PHE A 134 31.44 -6.96 21.85
C PHE A 134 31.48 -5.43 21.74
N ASP A 135 31.07 -4.93 20.57
CA ASP A 135 30.95 -3.50 20.28
C ASP A 135 29.49 -3.18 19.98
N LYS A 136 28.85 -2.41 20.87
CA LYS A 136 27.42 -2.06 20.75
C LYS A 136 27.10 -1.39 19.40
N ALA A 137 28.04 -0.63 18.84
CA ALA A 137 27.83 0.09 17.58
C ALA A 137 27.52 -0.85 16.39
N LYS A 138 27.89 -2.13 16.50
CA LYS A 138 27.65 -3.16 15.46
C LYS A 138 26.31 -3.88 15.59
N TYR A 139 25.54 -3.60 16.64
CA TYR A 139 24.32 -4.32 16.97
C TYR A 139 23.10 -3.40 17.14
N GLY A 140 23.06 -2.28 16.41
CA GLY A 140 21.85 -1.47 16.30
C GLY A 140 20.75 -2.18 15.50
N LEU A 141 19.51 -1.72 15.64
CA LEU A 141 18.41 -2.18 14.79
C LEU A 141 18.72 -1.81 13.32
N PRO A 142 18.59 -2.76 12.37
CA PRO A 142 18.73 -2.46 10.95
C PRO A 142 17.80 -1.32 10.53
N LYS A 143 18.37 -0.28 9.92
CA LYS A 143 17.62 0.87 9.39
C LYS A 143 17.14 0.57 7.97
N LEU A 144 15.92 0.99 7.67
CA LEU A 144 15.35 0.94 6.32
C LEU A 144 15.39 2.34 5.70
N ARG A 145 15.30 2.40 4.37
CA ARG A 145 15.04 3.66 3.68
C ARG A 145 13.64 4.14 4.05
N ILE A 146 13.47 5.44 4.25
CA ILE A 146 12.19 6.07 4.59
C ILE A 146 12.05 7.37 3.80
N GLU A 147 10.86 7.61 3.23
CA GLU A 147 10.47 8.86 2.59
C GLU A 147 9.01 9.18 2.93
N MET A 148 8.67 10.47 2.91
CA MET A 148 7.32 10.95 3.17
C MET A 148 6.72 11.53 1.89
N TRP A 149 5.47 11.20 1.61
CA TRP A 149 4.73 11.76 0.49
C TRP A 149 3.35 12.25 0.94
N HIS A 150 3.16 13.56 0.95
CA HIS A 150 1.95 14.23 1.47
C HIS A 150 1.42 13.65 2.81
N GLY A 151 2.34 13.36 3.73
CA GLY A 151 2.07 12.78 5.05
C GLY A 151 1.90 11.26 5.09
N PHE A 152 1.98 10.54 3.98
CA PHE A 152 2.11 9.08 3.96
C PHE A 152 3.57 8.69 4.16
N VAL A 153 3.81 7.69 5.00
CA VAL A 153 5.16 7.18 5.32
C VAL A 153 5.44 5.97 4.45
N PHE A 154 6.48 6.09 3.61
CA PHE A 154 6.97 5.01 2.76
C PHE A 154 8.29 4.46 3.28
N VAL A 155 8.46 3.14 3.20
CA VAL A 155 9.72 2.45 3.51
C VAL A 155 10.20 1.62 2.34
N ASN A 156 11.51 1.37 2.25
CA ASN A 156 12.06 0.43 1.29
C ASN A 156 13.11 -0.46 1.97
N PHE A 157 13.05 -1.76 1.68
CA PHE A 157 13.96 -2.77 2.22
C PHE A 157 15.31 -2.80 1.50
N ASP A 158 15.38 -2.32 0.25
CA ASP A 158 16.62 -2.19 -0.49
C ASP A 158 17.39 -0.95 -0.01
N PRO A 159 18.57 -1.11 0.63
CA PRO A 159 19.37 0.01 1.10
C PRO A 159 19.87 0.90 -0.05
N GLU A 160 19.93 0.37 -1.27
CA GLU A 160 20.35 1.07 -2.48
C GLU A 160 19.16 1.57 -3.31
N ALA A 161 17.94 1.54 -2.77
CA ALA A 161 16.75 2.04 -3.45
C ALA A 161 16.93 3.49 -3.90
N LEU A 162 16.61 3.75 -5.17
CA LEU A 162 16.52 5.11 -5.68
C LEU A 162 15.41 5.88 -4.94
N PRO A 163 15.58 7.21 -4.76
CA PRO A 163 14.57 8.02 -4.09
C PRO A 163 13.17 7.91 -4.71
N LEU A 164 12.13 7.98 -3.88
CA LEU A 164 10.74 7.90 -4.32
C LEU A 164 10.29 9.20 -4.99
N ALA A 165 10.65 10.35 -4.41
CA ALA A 165 10.17 11.66 -4.85
C ALA A 165 10.25 11.94 -6.36
N PRO A 166 11.36 11.66 -7.09
CA PRO A 166 11.42 11.87 -8.53
C PRO A 166 10.37 11.07 -9.32
N ARG A 167 10.04 9.85 -8.86
CA ARG A 167 9.07 8.96 -9.49
C ARG A 167 7.61 9.35 -9.19
N LEU A 168 7.39 10.32 -8.31
CA LEU A 168 6.07 10.86 -7.98
C LEU A 168 5.72 12.12 -8.76
N ALA A 169 6.68 12.71 -9.49
CA ALA A 169 6.54 14.00 -10.14
C ALA A 169 5.31 14.08 -11.07
N ALA A 170 5.00 13.01 -11.82
CA ALA A 170 3.83 12.97 -12.70
C ALA A 170 2.48 12.93 -11.96
N LEU A 171 2.48 12.61 -10.66
CA LEU A 171 1.29 12.61 -9.81
C LEU A 171 1.10 13.94 -9.07
N GLU A 172 2.18 14.71 -8.84
CA GLU A 172 2.15 15.94 -8.05
C GLU A 172 1.14 16.96 -8.59
N ASP A 173 1.11 17.19 -9.91
CA ASP A 173 0.20 18.15 -10.53
C ASP A 173 -1.28 17.78 -10.30
N VAL A 174 -1.58 16.48 -10.26
CA VAL A 174 -2.96 15.96 -10.15
C VAL A 174 -3.45 16.00 -8.71
N VAL A 175 -2.55 15.89 -7.73
CA VAL A 175 -2.88 15.85 -6.31
C VAL A 175 -2.71 17.20 -5.60
N ALA A 176 -2.03 18.18 -6.24
CA ALA A 176 -1.65 19.44 -5.63
C ALA A 176 -2.83 20.16 -4.94
N ASN A 177 -3.99 20.25 -5.59
CA ASN A 177 -5.14 20.98 -5.05
C ASN A 177 -5.86 20.25 -3.90
N TYR A 178 -5.59 18.97 -3.69
CA TYR A 178 -6.20 18.19 -2.61
C TYR A 178 -5.47 18.33 -1.27
N ASP A 179 -4.20 18.75 -1.28
CA ASP A 179 -3.44 19.11 -0.08
C ASP A 179 -3.35 18.01 0.99
N PHE A 180 -3.10 16.75 0.62
CA PHE A 180 -3.23 15.61 1.56
C PHE A 180 -2.39 15.76 2.85
N ALA A 181 -1.28 16.50 2.80
CA ALA A 181 -0.43 16.76 3.96
C ALA A 181 -1.14 17.55 5.09
N SER A 182 -2.10 18.41 4.75
CA SER A 182 -2.85 19.23 5.72
C SER A 182 -4.08 18.52 6.26
N LEU A 183 -4.53 17.45 5.59
CA LEU A 183 -5.71 16.70 6.00
C LEU A 183 -5.46 15.87 7.26
N ARG A 184 -6.53 15.63 8.01
CA ARG A 184 -6.49 14.90 9.28
C ARG A 184 -7.63 13.90 9.37
N GLY A 185 -7.43 12.85 10.15
CA GLY A 185 -8.40 11.79 10.31
C GLY A 185 -8.16 10.99 11.59
N PRO A 186 -9.15 10.21 12.04
CA PRO A 186 -8.93 9.26 13.11
C PRO A 186 -7.89 8.23 12.67
N ARG A 187 -7.02 7.83 13.59
CA ARG A 187 -6.11 6.71 13.35
C ARG A 187 -6.95 5.44 13.16
N PRO A 188 -6.76 4.68 12.07
CA PRO A 188 -7.42 3.40 11.87
C PRO A 188 -7.14 2.39 12.99
N GLY A 189 -8.03 1.41 13.11
CA GLY A 189 -7.78 0.22 13.94
C GLY A 189 -6.66 -0.66 13.39
N ALA A 190 -6.48 -1.84 13.99
CA ALA A 190 -5.52 -2.82 13.50
C ALA A 190 -5.87 -3.26 12.05
N PRO A 191 -4.86 -3.59 11.22
CA PRO A 191 -5.08 -4.09 9.88
C PRO A 191 -6.00 -5.34 9.89
N MET A 192 -7.00 -5.34 9.01
CA MET A 192 -7.96 -6.43 8.90
C MET A 192 -7.48 -7.48 7.89
N PRO A 193 -7.47 -8.78 8.24
CA PRO A 193 -7.03 -9.83 7.33
C PRO A 193 -8.14 -10.23 6.36
N TYR A 194 -7.78 -10.45 5.10
CA TYR A 194 -8.65 -10.86 4.02
C TYR A 194 -8.10 -12.08 3.28
N ALA A 195 -9.00 -12.95 2.82
CA ALA A 195 -8.68 -14.25 2.23
C ALA A 195 -8.61 -14.22 0.70
N TRP A 196 -7.98 -13.18 0.15
CA TRP A 196 -7.65 -13.06 -1.27
C TRP A 196 -6.32 -12.36 -1.49
N ASN A 197 -5.76 -12.57 -2.69
CA ASN A 197 -4.52 -11.95 -3.13
C ASN A 197 -4.62 -10.41 -3.12
N TRP A 198 -3.54 -9.74 -2.72
CA TRP A 198 -3.47 -8.28 -2.66
C TRP A 198 -3.76 -7.58 -3.99
N LYS A 199 -3.42 -8.21 -5.13
CA LYS A 199 -3.70 -7.66 -6.47
C LYS A 199 -5.19 -7.61 -6.75
N VAL A 200 -5.98 -8.59 -6.28
CA VAL A 200 -7.44 -8.58 -6.44
C VAL A 200 -8.03 -7.34 -5.78
N MET A 201 -7.55 -6.95 -4.58
CA MET A 201 -7.98 -5.70 -3.93
C MET A 201 -7.57 -4.44 -4.72
N PHE A 202 -6.35 -4.38 -5.26
CA PHE A 202 -5.94 -3.26 -6.11
C PHE A 202 -6.75 -3.16 -7.41
N GLU A 203 -7.03 -4.31 -8.02
CA GLU A 203 -7.82 -4.41 -9.24
C GLU A 203 -9.24 -3.95 -8.96
N ASN A 204 -9.91 -4.52 -7.95
CA ASN A 204 -11.28 -4.18 -7.61
C ASN A 204 -11.43 -2.70 -7.22
N ASN A 205 -10.61 -2.17 -6.30
CA ASN A 205 -10.73 -0.78 -5.85
C ASN A 205 -10.56 0.27 -6.99
N ASN A 206 -9.91 -0.11 -8.09
CA ASN A 206 -9.62 0.77 -9.21
C ASN A 206 -10.38 0.45 -10.49
N ASP A 207 -11.33 -0.46 -10.42
CA ASP A 207 -12.12 -0.83 -11.57
C ASP A 207 -13.31 0.12 -11.73
N GLY A 208 -13.31 0.88 -12.82
CA GLY A 208 -14.46 1.71 -13.18
C GLY A 208 -15.64 0.88 -13.68
N TYR A 209 -15.43 -0.34 -14.18
CA TYR A 209 -16.42 -1.14 -14.90
C TYR A 209 -17.43 -1.84 -14.00
N HIS A 210 -17.01 -2.50 -12.91
CA HIS A 210 -17.97 -3.14 -11.99
C HIS A 210 -18.88 -2.12 -11.31
N ALA A 211 -18.41 -0.89 -11.08
CA ALA A 211 -19.09 0.12 -10.27
C ALA A 211 -20.57 0.32 -10.66
N ASN A 212 -20.89 0.44 -11.95
CA ASN A 212 -22.28 0.60 -12.43
C ASN A 212 -23.17 -0.64 -12.30
N ARG A 213 -22.60 -1.81 -12.03
CA ARG A 213 -23.31 -3.09 -12.03
C ARG A 213 -23.37 -3.69 -10.64
N LEU A 214 -22.23 -3.80 -9.98
CA LEU A 214 -22.11 -4.30 -8.62
C LEU A 214 -22.78 -3.33 -7.64
N HIS A 215 -22.39 -2.05 -7.67
CA HIS A 215 -22.92 -1.00 -6.81
C HIS A 215 -24.16 -0.30 -7.37
N ALA A 216 -24.86 -0.96 -8.30
CA ALA A 216 -26.04 -0.39 -8.95
C ALA A 216 -27.05 0.06 -7.89
N GLY A 217 -27.35 1.35 -7.88
CA GLY A 217 -28.17 1.94 -6.84
C GLY A 217 -27.81 3.40 -6.54
N PRO A 218 -28.69 4.08 -5.78
CA PRO A 218 -28.61 5.52 -5.61
C PRO A 218 -27.29 6.00 -4.99
N LEU A 219 -26.63 5.19 -4.16
CA LEU A 219 -25.39 5.56 -3.49
C LEU A 219 -24.18 5.68 -4.43
N HIS A 220 -24.17 5.00 -5.58
CA HIS A 220 -23.02 4.97 -6.48
C HIS A 220 -23.34 5.45 -7.91
N ASP A 221 -24.60 5.42 -8.34
CA ASP A 221 -25.02 5.82 -9.71
C ASP A 221 -24.64 7.27 -10.07
N ILE A 222 -24.29 8.10 -9.08
CA ILE A 222 -23.75 9.47 -9.24
C ILE A 222 -22.35 9.54 -9.86
N VAL A 223 -21.64 8.43 -9.94
CA VAL A 223 -20.27 8.32 -10.50
C VAL A 223 -20.26 7.23 -11.58
N PRO A 224 -20.85 7.49 -12.77
CA PRO A 224 -21.05 6.46 -13.76
C PRO A 224 -19.74 6.00 -14.40
N SER A 225 -19.60 4.68 -14.61
CA SER A 225 -18.44 4.06 -15.25
C SER A 225 -18.11 4.63 -16.64
N SER A 226 -19.09 5.16 -17.37
CA SER A 226 -18.89 5.73 -18.71
C SER A 226 -18.10 7.05 -18.71
N LEU A 227 -17.94 7.67 -17.54
CA LEU A 227 -17.15 8.88 -17.34
C LEU A 227 -15.77 8.59 -16.73
N ALA A 228 -15.35 7.32 -16.70
CA ALA A 228 -14.01 6.95 -16.31
C ALA A 228 -13.00 7.34 -17.40
N SER A 229 -11.83 7.82 -17.00
CA SER A 229 -10.70 8.08 -17.89
C SER A 229 -9.38 7.69 -17.22
N PHE A 230 -8.43 7.29 -18.06
CA PHE A 230 -7.16 6.66 -17.63
C PHE A 230 -5.98 7.36 -18.32
N PRO A 231 -5.51 8.51 -17.80
CA PRO A 231 -4.39 9.24 -18.41
C PRO A 231 -3.10 8.43 -18.40
N GLU A 232 -2.35 8.44 -19.51
CA GLU A 232 -1.04 7.79 -19.58
C GLU A 232 0.02 8.61 -18.82
N LEU A 233 0.95 7.89 -18.19
CA LEU A 233 2.03 8.48 -17.39
C LEU A 233 3.39 7.99 -17.88
N PRO A 234 4.48 8.72 -17.59
CA PRO A 234 5.83 8.23 -17.82
C PRO A 234 6.03 6.84 -17.20
N ALA A 235 6.74 5.95 -17.89
CA ALA A 235 6.88 4.55 -17.50
C ALA A 235 7.55 4.36 -16.12
N ASP A 236 8.40 5.29 -15.69
CA ASP A 236 9.12 5.26 -14.43
C ASP A 236 8.33 5.80 -13.23
N THR A 237 7.11 6.29 -13.46
CA THR A 237 6.22 6.80 -12.41
C THR A 237 5.96 5.70 -11.38
N ALA A 238 6.01 6.04 -10.09
CA ALA A 238 5.83 5.10 -8.99
C ALA A 238 4.39 4.55 -8.88
N GLY A 239 3.45 5.16 -9.59
CA GLY A 239 2.03 4.85 -9.50
C GLY A 239 1.24 5.30 -10.71
N TYR A 240 -0.07 5.21 -10.58
CA TYR A 240 -1.03 5.58 -11.61
C TYR A 240 -2.29 6.15 -10.99
N TYR A 241 -3.12 6.81 -11.80
CA TYR A 241 -4.39 7.33 -11.34
C TYR A 241 -5.46 7.18 -12.41
N ARG A 242 -6.71 7.17 -11.97
CA ARG A 242 -7.88 7.32 -12.85
C ARG A 242 -8.77 8.44 -12.37
N LEU A 243 -9.47 9.04 -13.32
CA LEU A 243 -10.49 10.03 -13.05
C LEU A 243 -11.85 9.39 -13.31
N ASN A 244 -12.85 9.75 -12.51
CA ASN A 244 -14.23 9.39 -12.81
C ASN A 244 -15.11 10.62 -12.69
N GLY A 245 -15.67 11.09 -13.80
CA GLY A 245 -16.64 12.19 -13.75
C GLY A 245 -17.85 11.84 -12.88
N SER A 246 -18.41 12.85 -12.22
CA SER A 246 -19.66 12.75 -11.46
C SER A 246 -20.81 13.46 -12.17
N LEU A 247 -22.04 13.08 -11.84
CA LEU A 247 -23.25 13.69 -12.44
C LEU A 247 -23.53 15.12 -11.94
N HIS A 248 -22.90 15.51 -10.84
CA HIS A 248 -22.97 16.87 -10.31
C HIS A 248 -21.73 17.19 -9.46
N GLN A 249 -21.56 18.48 -9.19
CA GLN A 249 -20.47 18.99 -8.37
C GLN A 249 -20.58 18.48 -6.92
N ASP A 250 -19.41 18.22 -6.32
CA ASP A 250 -19.19 17.75 -4.96
C ASP A 250 -19.92 16.44 -4.65
N ALA A 251 -19.98 15.52 -5.61
CA ALA A 251 -20.56 14.20 -5.41
C ALA A 251 -19.79 13.41 -4.34
N SER A 252 -20.51 12.70 -3.47
CA SER A 252 -19.92 11.95 -2.36
C SER A 252 -20.78 10.74 -1.98
N PHE A 253 -20.15 9.66 -1.50
CA PHE A 253 -20.79 8.38 -1.20
C PHE A 253 -21.51 8.39 0.15
N ASN A 254 -22.67 9.06 0.20
CA ASN A 254 -23.51 9.15 1.39
C ASN A 254 -24.99 9.39 1.01
N PRO A 255 -25.94 9.30 1.95
CA PRO A 255 -27.38 9.43 1.62
C PRO A 255 -27.79 10.78 1.01
N THR A 256 -26.98 11.84 1.16
CA THR A 256 -27.23 13.14 0.51
C THR A 256 -26.66 13.21 -0.91
N LEU A 257 -25.82 12.24 -1.27
CA LEU A 257 -25.06 12.13 -2.51
C LEU A 257 -24.10 13.30 -2.76
N LYS A 258 -23.91 14.19 -1.78
CA LYS A 258 -23.12 15.41 -1.88
C LYS A 258 -22.16 15.52 -0.71
N ALA A 259 -21.09 16.31 -0.86
CA ALA A 259 -20.18 16.65 0.22
C ALA A 259 -20.94 17.14 1.45
N VAL A 260 -20.60 16.55 2.60
CA VAL A 260 -21.18 16.88 3.91
C VAL A 260 -20.16 17.51 4.86
N PHE A 261 -18.88 17.42 4.50
CA PHE A 261 -17.78 18.12 5.13
C PHE A 261 -17.32 19.32 4.27
N PRO A 262 -16.49 20.22 4.81
CA PRO A 262 -15.92 21.31 4.02
C PRO A 262 -15.22 20.78 2.76
N VAL A 263 -15.64 21.29 1.60
CA VAL A 263 -14.95 21.03 0.33
C VAL A 263 -13.53 21.57 0.43
N LEU A 264 -12.57 20.79 -0.08
CA LEU A 264 -11.16 21.13 -0.06
C LEU A 264 -10.93 22.45 -0.83
N PRO A 265 -10.29 23.45 -0.20
CA PRO A 265 -10.43 24.84 -0.61
C PRO A 265 -9.70 25.21 -1.91
N ARG A 266 -8.75 24.39 -2.36
CA ARG A 266 -7.97 24.66 -3.59
C ARG A 266 -8.52 23.96 -4.83
N LEU A 267 -9.58 23.15 -4.68
CA LEU A 267 -10.13 22.41 -5.82
C LEU A 267 -10.77 23.36 -6.83
N THR A 268 -10.45 23.13 -8.10
CA THR A 268 -11.10 23.75 -9.26
C THR A 268 -12.51 23.22 -9.46
N ASP A 269 -13.31 23.90 -10.28
CA ASP A 269 -14.64 23.41 -10.64
C ASP A 269 -14.58 22.05 -11.36
N GLU A 270 -13.54 21.80 -12.17
CA GLU A 270 -13.34 20.51 -12.82
C GLU A 270 -13.07 19.39 -11.81
N GLU A 271 -12.16 19.62 -10.85
CA GLU A 271 -11.85 18.65 -9.79
C GLU A 271 -13.05 18.35 -8.90
N ARG A 272 -13.93 19.34 -8.68
CA ARG A 272 -15.17 19.16 -7.93
C ARG A 272 -16.27 18.41 -8.71
N ASN A 273 -16.12 18.18 -10.01
CA ASN A 273 -17.05 17.39 -10.83
C ASN A 273 -16.49 16.00 -11.18
N ARG A 274 -15.54 15.49 -10.38
CA ARG A 274 -14.98 14.15 -10.52
C ARG A 274 -14.57 13.55 -9.18
N LEU A 275 -14.44 12.24 -9.16
CA LEU A 275 -13.63 11.53 -8.18
C LEU A 275 -12.24 11.27 -8.78
N LEU A 276 -11.25 11.22 -7.90
CA LEU A 276 -9.87 10.88 -8.23
C LEU A 276 -9.49 9.59 -7.50
N PHE A 277 -8.86 8.67 -8.21
CA PHE A 277 -8.33 7.44 -7.62
C PHE A 277 -6.83 7.41 -7.88
N VAL A 278 -6.00 7.40 -6.83
CA VAL A 278 -4.54 7.41 -6.93
C VAL A 278 -3.98 6.13 -6.32
N ASN A 279 -3.07 5.49 -7.03
CA ASN A 279 -2.50 4.21 -6.66
C ASN A 279 -0.99 4.25 -6.70
N LEU A 280 -0.39 3.87 -5.59
CA LEU A 280 1.05 3.67 -5.43
C LEU A 280 1.24 2.21 -5.03
N PRO A 281 1.21 1.30 -6.02
CA PRO A 281 1.43 -0.11 -5.76
C PRO A 281 2.83 -0.34 -5.17
N PRO A 282 2.97 -1.38 -4.33
CA PRO A 282 1.96 -2.41 -4.07
C PRO A 282 1.12 -2.15 -2.81
N SER A 283 1.15 -0.95 -2.23
CA SER A 283 0.74 -0.77 -0.83
C SER A 283 -0.24 0.36 -0.55
N LEU A 284 -0.36 1.38 -1.40
CA LEU A 284 -1.30 2.48 -1.17
C LEU A 284 -2.30 2.63 -2.32
N SER A 285 -3.57 2.68 -1.98
CA SER A 285 -4.66 3.05 -2.89
C SER A 285 -5.56 4.09 -2.23
N MET A 286 -6.03 5.07 -2.98
CA MET A 286 -6.84 6.17 -2.44
C MET A 286 -8.05 6.46 -3.33
N VAL A 287 -9.19 6.70 -2.70
CA VAL A 287 -10.42 7.20 -3.32
C VAL A 287 -10.67 8.61 -2.79
N ILE A 288 -10.66 9.59 -3.68
CA ILE A 288 -10.62 11.00 -3.33
C ILE A 288 -11.86 11.68 -3.89
N MET A 289 -12.64 12.23 -2.96
CA MET A 289 -13.80 13.08 -3.21
C MET A 289 -13.44 14.55 -2.93
N SER A 290 -14.40 15.44 -3.14
CA SER A 290 -14.19 16.89 -2.95
C SER A 290 -14.01 17.32 -1.49
N ASP A 291 -14.47 16.53 -0.52
CA ASP A 291 -14.45 16.85 0.92
C ASP A 291 -13.71 15.81 1.78
N MET A 292 -13.28 14.70 1.18
CA MET A 292 -12.78 13.52 1.90
C MET A 292 -11.83 12.69 1.04
N VAL A 293 -10.81 12.11 1.67
CA VAL A 293 -9.94 11.08 1.09
C VAL A 293 -10.11 9.79 1.88
N LEU A 294 -10.51 8.71 1.21
CA LEU A 294 -10.42 7.36 1.73
C LEU A 294 -9.10 6.76 1.27
N TYR A 295 -8.32 6.18 2.18
CA TYR A 295 -7.07 5.52 1.84
C TYR A 295 -7.05 4.07 2.35
N LEU A 296 -6.37 3.23 1.59
CA LEU A 296 -6.19 1.81 1.80
C LEU A 296 -4.69 1.54 1.81
N ILE A 297 -4.18 1.00 2.92
CA ILE A 297 -2.80 0.53 3.04
C ILE A 297 -2.82 -1.00 3.09
N LEU A 298 -2.23 -1.64 2.08
CA LEU A 298 -2.23 -3.08 1.88
C LEU A 298 -0.90 -3.69 2.35
N ASP A 299 -0.99 -4.83 3.03
CA ASP A 299 0.13 -5.73 3.35
C ASP A 299 -0.14 -7.11 2.74
N ALA A 300 0.66 -7.50 1.75
CA ALA A 300 0.60 -8.82 1.15
C ALA A 300 1.22 -9.90 2.05
N GLN A 301 0.39 -10.86 2.50
CA GLN A 301 0.79 -11.86 3.50
C GLN A 301 1.09 -13.25 2.91
N SER A 302 0.33 -13.67 1.91
CA SER A 302 0.57 -14.90 1.15
C SER A 302 0.07 -14.75 -0.29
N ALA A 303 0.21 -15.81 -1.09
CA ALA A 303 -0.38 -15.85 -2.43
C ALA A 303 -1.89 -15.56 -2.42
N GLU A 304 -2.60 -15.82 -1.34
CA GLU A 304 -4.07 -15.72 -1.29
C GLU A 304 -4.58 -14.95 -0.07
N ARG A 305 -3.72 -14.16 0.58
CA ARG A 305 -4.10 -13.38 1.75
C ARG A 305 -3.37 -12.04 1.77
N HIS A 306 -4.08 -11.02 2.23
CA HIS A 306 -3.51 -9.73 2.55
C HIS A 306 -4.15 -9.18 3.82
N ALA A 307 -3.52 -8.19 4.44
CA ALA A 307 -4.15 -7.35 5.45
C ALA A 307 -4.34 -5.93 4.90
N LEU A 308 -5.37 -5.26 5.41
CA LEU A 308 -5.77 -3.94 4.92
C LEU A 308 -5.98 -2.99 6.10
N THR A 309 -5.40 -1.80 6.00
CA THR A 309 -5.73 -0.66 6.86
C THR A 309 -6.54 0.32 6.04
N MET A 310 -7.75 0.65 6.47
CA MET A 310 -8.60 1.66 5.84
C MET A 310 -8.70 2.88 6.75
N GLY A 311 -8.55 4.06 6.18
CA GLY A 311 -8.74 5.31 6.92
C GLY A 311 -9.31 6.42 6.06
N THR A 312 -9.68 7.49 6.76
CA THR A 312 -10.35 8.64 6.18
C THR A 312 -9.61 9.90 6.57
N LEU A 313 -9.31 10.77 5.62
CA LEU A 313 -8.76 12.10 5.83
C LEU A 313 -9.76 13.18 5.41
N LEU A 314 -9.81 14.25 6.18
CA LEU A 314 -10.72 15.38 6.03
C LEU A 314 -9.97 16.68 6.21
N HIS A 315 -10.55 17.79 5.74
CA HIS A 315 -10.08 19.11 6.12
C HIS A 315 -10.14 19.27 7.66
N PRO A 316 -9.13 19.86 8.33
CA PRO A 316 -9.10 19.97 9.80
C PRO A 316 -10.36 20.61 10.41
N ASP A 317 -10.98 21.58 9.72
CA ASP A 317 -12.23 22.21 10.18
C ASP A 317 -13.39 21.22 10.33
N ALA A 318 -13.39 20.11 9.57
CA ALA A 318 -14.39 19.06 9.71
C ALA A 318 -14.39 18.46 11.12
N LEU A 319 -13.21 18.33 11.75
CA LEU A 319 -13.05 17.77 13.09
C LEU A 319 -13.65 18.66 14.18
N SER A 320 -13.89 19.94 13.87
CA SER A 320 -14.49 20.92 14.77
C SER A 320 -16.01 21.05 14.58
N ASP A 321 -16.59 20.36 13.60
CA ASP A 321 -18.03 20.39 13.33
C ASP A 321 -18.82 19.72 14.49
N PRO A 322 -19.80 20.41 15.11
CA PRO A 322 -20.63 19.82 16.16
C PRO A 322 -21.38 18.54 15.72
N LEU A 323 -21.60 18.36 14.41
CA LEU A 323 -22.23 17.20 13.81
C LEU A 323 -21.22 16.18 13.25
N TYR A 324 -19.91 16.38 13.46
CA TYR A 324 -18.84 15.54 12.92
C TYR A 324 -19.13 14.04 13.11
N ALA A 325 -19.38 13.62 14.35
CA ALA A 325 -19.61 12.21 14.66
C ALA A 325 -20.87 11.64 13.97
N HIS A 326 -21.90 12.46 13.75
CA HIS A 326 -23.10 12.02 13.04
C HIS A 326 -22.84 11.89 11.52
N LYS A 327 -22.19 12.89 10.92
CA LYS A 327 -21.82 12.88 9.50
C LYS A 327 -20.85 11.74 9.17
N MET A 328 -19.85 11.50 10.03
CA MET A 328 -18.93 10.37 9.88
C MET A 328 -19.66 9.04 9.88
N ARG A 329 -20.51 8.77 10.88
CA ARG A 329 -21.29 7.52 10.93
C ARG A 329 -22.18 7.35 9.71
N MET A 330 -22.84 8.41 9.26
CA MET A 330 -23.67 8.38 8.06
C MET A 330 -22.85 8.02 6.80
N ASN A 331 -21.67 8.61 6.63
CA ASN A 331 -20.78 8.28 5.51
C ASN A 331 -20.25 6.86 5.64
N GLU A 332 -19.79 6.45 6.82
CA GLU A 332 -19.28 5.10 7.09
C GLU A 332 -20.35 4.03 6.82
N ASP A 333 -21.60 4.27 7.20
CA ASP A 333 -22.71 3.34 6.96
C ASP A 333 -23.00 3.18 5.47
N ALA A 334 -23.01 4.28 4.70
CA ALA A 334 -23.24 4.24 3.25
C ALA A 334 -22.05 3.64 2.47
N VAL A 335 -20.82 4.00 2.84
CA VAL A 335 -19.61 3.42 2.25
C VAL A 335 -19.51 1.94 2.58
N ARG A 336 -19.89 1.51 3.80
CA ARG A 336 -19.91 0.09 4.17
C ARG A 336 -20.84 -0.72 3.28
N GLU A 337 -22.00 -0.20 2.90
CA GLU A 337 -22.93 -0.90 1.99
C GLU A 337 -22.30 -1.16 0.62
N ILE A 338 -21.48 -0.23 0.11
CA ILE A 338 -20.72 -0.39 -1.14
C ILE A 338 -19.59 -1.40 -0.93
N VAL A 339 -18.76 -1.19 0.10
CA VAL A 339 -17.57 -2.00 0.39
C VAL A 339 -17.93 -3.46 0.71
N GLU A 340 -19.05 -3.74 1.38
CA GLU A 340 -19.46 -5.13 1.66
C GLU A 340 -19.73 -5.93 0.37
N GLN A 341 -20.15 -5.26 -0.72
CA GLN A 341 -20.31 -5.88 -2.02
C GLN A 341 -18.96 -6.22 -2.64
N ASP A 342 -17.98 -5.31 -2.54
CA ASP A 342 -16.59 -5.51 -2.99
C ASP A 342 -15.94 -6.69 -2.28
N LEU A 343 -15.98 -6.69 -0.94
CA LEU A 343 -15.38 -7.75 -0.13
C LEU A 343 -15.98 -9.13 -0.45
N HIS A 344 -17.28 -9.16 -0.78
CA HIS A 344 -17.94 -10.40 -1.20
C HIS A 344 -17.41 -10.88 -2.55
N VAL A 345 -17.33 -10.01 -3.57
CA VAL A 345 -16.89 -10.41 -4.91
C VAL A 345 -15.40 -10.73 -4.94
N ASP A 346 -14.55 -10.02 -4.20
CA ASP A 346 -13.11 -10.29 -4.11
C ASP A 346 -12.83 -11.73 -3.62
N LEU A 347 -13.57 -12.15 -2.59
CA LEU A 347 -13.48 -13.51 -2.08
C LEU A 347 -13.91 -14.54 -3.14
N LEU A 348 -14.97 -14.27 -3.89
CA LEU A 348 -15.44 -15.16 -4.96
C LEU A 348 -14.48 -15.17 -6.15
N VAL A 349 -13.85 -14.05 -6.49
CA VAL A 349 -12.80 -13.96 -7.51
C VAL A 349 -11.61 -14.84 -7.11
N GLN A 350 -11.14 -14.77 -5.87
CA GLN A 350 -10.08 -15.65 -5.39
C GLN A 350 -10.46 -17.13 -5.47
N GLN A 351 -11.70 -17.48 -5.10
CA GLN A 351 -12.20 -18.85 -5.26
C GLN A 351 -12.22 -19.28 -6.74
N GLY A 352 -12.62 -18.39 -7.64
CA GLY A 352 -12.61 -18.61 -9.08
C GLY A 352 -11.20 -18.82 -9.64
N LEU A 353 -10.24 -18.00 -9.22
CA LEU A 353 -8.83 -18.06 -9.62
C LEU A 353 -8.16 -19.39 -9.23
N ASN A 354 -8.64 -20.05 -8.18
CA ASN A 354 -8.20 -21.38 -7.76
C ASN A 354 -8.74 -22.53 -8.64
N SER A 355 -9.72 -22.26 -9.50
CA SER A 355 -10.25 -23.27 -10.40
C SER A 355 -9.20 -23.68 -11.43
N LYS A 356 -9.01 -24.99 -11.63
CA LYS A 356 -8.20 -25.53 -12.75
C LYS A 356 -8.75 -25.14 -14.14
N PHE A 357 -9.96 -24.60 -14.19
CA PHE A 357 -10.63 -24.12 -15.39
C PHE A 357 -10.69 -22.58 -15.45
N ALA A 358 -10.00 -21.87 -14.55
CA ALA A 358 -9.94 -20.41 -14.57
C ALA A 358 -9.37 -19.94 -15.92
N PRO A 359 -10.15 -19.20 -16.74
CA PRO A 359 -9.64 -18.66 -17.98
C PRO A 359 -8.79 -17.42 -17.70
N ARG A 360 -8.07 -16.96 -18.73
CA ARG A 360 -7.64 -15.56 -18.79
C ARG A 360 -8.72 -14.78 -19.53
N GLY A 361 -9.31 -13.81 -18.84
CA GLY A 361 -10.34 -12.93 -19.39
C GLY A 361 -9.71 -11.76 -20.14
N ARG A 362 -10.53 -11.03 -20.90
CA ARG A 362 -10.13 -9.74 -21.50
C ARG A 362 -10.73 -8.60 -20.69
N TYR A 363 -10.00 -7.50 -20.63
CA TYR A 363 -10.49 -6.28 -19.99
C TYR A 363 -11.47 -5.52 -20.91
N SER A 364 -12.38 -4.79 -20.27
CA SER A 364 -13.21 -3.74 -20.85
C SER A 364 -12.38 -2.49 -21.11
N TRP A 365 -12.81 -1.65 -22.05
CA TRP A 365 -12.22 -0.30 -22.23
C TRP A 365 -12.37 0.57 -20.96
N GLN A 366 -13.30 0.20 -20.06
CA GLN A 366 -13.54 0.84 -18.77
C GLN A 366 -12.59 0.35 -17.66
N GLU A 367 -11.65 -0.53 -17.98
CA GLU A 367 -10.68 -1.15 -17.06
C GLU A 367 -9.24 -0.67 -17.35
N GLY A 368 -9.07 0.52 -17.91
CA GLY A 368 -7.75 1.07 -18.26
C GLY A 368 -6.76 1.11 -17.09
N ALA A 369 -7.25 1.30 -15.86
CA ALA A 369 -6.44 1.23 -14.64
C ALA A 369 -5.80 -0.16 -14.43
N GLN A 370 -6.47 -1.24 -14.84
CA GLN A 370 -5.92 -2.60 -14.73
C GLN A 370 -4.74 -2.81 -15.66
N ARG A 371 -4.81 -2.23 -16.86
CA ARG A 371 -3.66 -2.22 -17.78
C ARG A 371 -2.49 -1.43 -17.20
N GLN A 372 -2.74 -0.25 -16.62
CA GLN A 372 -1.70 0.55 -15.98
C GLN A 372 -1.02 -0.22 -14.84
N PHE A 373 -1.82 -0.91 -14.04
CA PHE A 373 -1.28 -1.77 -12.98
C PHE A 373 -0.46 -2.93 -13.55
N ASN A 374 -0.93 -3.58 -14.62
CA ASN A 374 -0.18 -4.65 -15.28
C ASN A 374 1.12 -4.17 -15.92
N LEU A 375 1.16 -2.97 -16.51
CA LEU A 375 2.41 -2.37 -17.01
C LEU A 375 3.43 -2.24 -15.87
N TRP A 376 3.00 -1.75 -14.72
CA TRP A 376 3.82 -1.66 -13.52
C TRP A 376 4.28 -3.04 -13.02
N LEU A 377 3.37 -4.01 -12.88
CA LEU A 377 3.70 -5.35 -12.37
C LEU A 377 4.66 -6.10 -13.29
N VAL A 378 4.35 -6.15 -14.58
CA VAL A 378 5.05 -6.98 -15.57
C VAL A 378 6.48 -6.51 -15.77
N GLU A 379 6.73 -5.20 -15.77
CA GLU A 379 8.09 -4.63 -15.80
C GLU A 379 8.95 -5.19 -14.65
N ARG A 380 8.43 -5.17 -13.42
CA ARG A 380 9.13 -5.64 -12.21
C ARG A 380 9.37 -7.14 -12.24
N TYR A 381 8.39 -7.90 -12.69
CA TYR A 381 8.54 -9.35 -12.88
C TYR A 381 9.61 -9.68 -13.91
N TRP A 382 9.65 -8.97 -15.04
CA TRP A 382 10.69 -9.18 -16.05
C TRP A 382 12.07 -8.76 -15.56
N SER A 383 12.18 -7.66 -14.82
CA SER A 383 13.44 -7.22 -14.23
C SER A 383 14.03 -8.26 -13.26
N GLU A 384 13.23 -8.76 -12.32
CA GLU A 384 13.68 -9.79 -11.37
C GLU A 384 13.95 -11.13 -12.07
N TRP A 385 13.09 -11.53 -13.00
CA TRP A 385 13.31 -12.76 -13.77
C TRP A 385 14.59 -12.68 -14.62
N GLY A 386 14.85 -11.52 -15.23
CA GLY A 386 16.09 -11.17 -15.91
C GLY A 386 17.31 -11.32 -14.99
N ARG A 387 17.22 -10.81 -13.76
CA ARG A 387 18.27 -10.94 -12.75
C ARG A 387 18.54 -12.41 -12.41
N ARG A 388 17.50 -13.23 -12.21
CA ARG A 388 17.63 -14.67 -11.88
C ARG A 388 18.20 -15.52 -13.00
N ARG A 389 18.05 -15.11 -14.27
CA ARG A 389 18.62 -15.83 -15.43
C ARG A 389 19.98 -15.29 -15.89
N GLY A 390 20.36 -14.09 -15.46
CA GLY A 390 21.56 -13.39 -15.90
C GLY A 390 22.87 -14.02 -15.38
N PRO A 391 24.04 -13.62 -15.92
CA PRO A 391 25.35 -14.12 -15.46
C PRO A 391 25.69 -13.75 -14.00
N SER A 392 24.93 -12.83 -13.41
CA SER A 392 24.95 -12.43 -12.00
C SER A 392 23.68 -12.89 -11.25
N ALA A 393 22.99 -13.93 -11.74
CA ALA A 393 21.97 -14.63 -10.98
C ALA A 393 22.51 -14.91 -9.58
N PRO A 394 21.80 -14.52 -8.50
CA PRO A 394 22.27 -14.80 -7.17
C PRO A 394 22.43 -16.32 -7.06
N VAL A 395 23.69 -16.77 -6.94
CA VAL A 395 24.03 -18.13 -6.51
C VAL A 395 23.71 -18.18 -5.02
N THR A 396 22.44 -18.07 -4.67
CA THR A 396 21.97 -18.30 -3.31
C THR A 396 21.12 -19.55 -3.32
N GLU A 397 21.79 -20.70 -3.50
CA GLU A 397 21.67 -21.69 -2.44
C GLU A 397 22.05 -20.97 -1.15
N LEU A 398 21.14 -20.93 -0.18
CA LEU A 398 21.48 -20.66 1.20
C LEU A 398 22.62 -21.62 1.59
N LYS A 399 23.87 -21.18 1.42
CA LYS A 399 25.00 -21.85 2.04
C LYS A 399 24.77 -21.71 3.54
N ALA A 400 24.23 -22.80 4.11
CA ALA A 400 24.38 -23.10 5.51
C ALA A 400 25.81 -22.74 5.90
N ARG A 401 25.95 -21.86 6.89
CA ARG A 401 27.24 -21.51 7.47
C ARG A 401 27.90 -22.81 7.94
N THR A 402 28.78 -23.39 7.13
CA THR A 402 29.71 -24.39 7.61
C THR A 402 30.77 -23.66 8.38
N ALA A 403 30.75 -23.87 9.70
CA ALA A 403 31.83 -23.51 10.59
C ALA A 403 33.14 -24.17 10.13
N SER A 404 34.20 -23.37 10.12
CA SER A 404 35.59 -23.83 10.24
C SER A 404 36.28 -22.89 11.21
#